data_AF-A0A351SX27-F1
#
_entry.id   AF-A0A351SX27-F1
#
_cell.length_a   1.000
_cell.length_b   1.000
_cell.length_c   1.000
_cell.angle_alpha   90.00
_cell.angle_beta   90.00
_cell.angle_gamma   90.00
#
_symmetry.space_group_name_H-M   'P 1'
#
loop_
_entity.id
_entity.type
_entity.pdbx_description
1 polymer ?
#
loop_
_entity_poly.entity_id
_entity_poly.type
_entity_poly.pdbx_seq_one_letter_code
_entity_poly.pdbx_strand_id
1 'polypeptide(L)'
;MVDIKFSGDEREPVIERLETLKNIKLKPVRRYKKFLKGSDGLYYCIVGGSCDWHAIPKEVMEQEKKGQASVYLVIARWLRTRIEIYGGLLKPLFELRGSLSRNEKGDFQFNLKTPTDGILSIKEVAGAKFEKLDEFSAPPVSRFKTLSKEKQRELLTKAGLK
;
A
#
# COMPACT_ATOMS: atom_id res chain seq x y z
N MET A 1 -5.24 10.70 17.48
CA MET A 1 -4.60 9.43 17.03
C MET A 1 -3.40 9.80 16.19
N VAL A 2 -2.25 9.17 16.38
CA VAL A 2 -1.09 9.39 15.51
C VAL A 2 -1.31 8.53 14.27
N ASP A 3 -1.54 9.15 13.12
CA ASP A 3 -1.56 8.44 11.83
C ASP A 3 -0.18 7.85 11.56
N ILE A 4 -0.02 6.56 11.84
CA ILE A 4 1.22 5.84 11.55
C ILE A 4 1.26 5.63 10.03
N LYS A 5 1.96 6.52 9.36
CA LYS A 5 2.15 6.49 7.91
C LYS A 5 2.96 5.25 7.51
N PHE A 6 2.42 4.48 6.58
CA PHE A 6 3.06 3.31 5.99
C PHE A 6 4.48 3.60 5.48
N SER A 7 5.49 3.22 6.28
CA SER A 7 6.89 3.64 6.13
C SER A 7 7.64 2.82 5.07
N GLY A 8 8.95 3.04 4.93
CA GLY A 8 9.79 2.22 4.05
C GLY A 8 9.85 0.77 4.53
N ASP A 9 10.16 0.58 5.81
CA ASP A 9 10.30 -0.73 6.47
C ASP A 9 9.02 -1.57 6.43
N GLU A 10 7.84 -0.93 6.44
CA GLU A 10 6.56 -1.64 6.33
C GLU A 10 6.23 -2.05 4.89
N ARG A 11 6.84 -1.38 3.91
CA ARG A 11 6.64 -1.66 2.48
C ARG A 11 7.60 -2.72 1.95
N GLU A 12 8.80 -2.80 2.50
CA GLU A 12 9.82 -3.78 2.13
C GLU A 12 9.32 -5.24 2.14
N PRO A 13 8.67 -5.76 3.20
CA PRO A 13 8.15 -7.13 3.18
C PRO A 13 7.06 -7.35 2.12
N VAL A 14 6.29 -6.31 1.79
CA VAL A 14 5.30 -6.37 0.70
C VAL A 14 5.98 -6.43 -0.65
N ILE A 15 7.06 -5.67 -0.86
CA ILE A 15 7.87 -5.68 -2.08
C ILE A 15 8.48 -7.07 -2.29
N GLU A 16 9.19 -7.60 -1.29
CA GLU A 16 9.82 -8.92 -1.36
C GLU A 16 8.82 -10.04 -1.67
N ARG A 17 7.64 -9.96 -1.03
CA ARG A 17 6.57 -10.92 -1.27
C ARG A 17 6.03 -10.82 -2.69
N LEU A 18 5.81 -9.62 -3.21
CA LEU A 18 5.39 -9.41 -4.60
C LEU A 18 6.43 -9.88 -5.62
N GLU A 19 7.71 -9.57 -5.39
CA GLU A 19 8.81 -10.04 -6.23
C GLU A 19 8.82 -11.58 -6.33
N THR A 20 8.58 -12.26 -5.20
CA THR A 20 8.51 -13.72 -5.12
C THR A 20 7.27 -14.25 -5.85
N LEU A 21 6.08 -13.71 -5.55
CA LEU A 21 4.80 -14.18 -6.11
C LEU A 21 4.72 -14.03 -7.63
N LYS A 22 5.26 -12.93 -8.15
CA LYS A 22 5.20 -12.62 -9.59
C LYS A 22 6.49 -12.98 -10.34
N ASN A 23 7.51 -13.46 -9.63
CA ASN A 23 8.85 -13.70 -10.18
C ASN A 23 9.40 -12.47 -10.93
N ILE A 24 9.33 -11.30 -10.29
CA ILE A 24 9.78 -10.01 -10.83
C ILE A 24 10.79 -9.33 -9.91
N LYS A 25 11.47 -8.31 -10.43
CA LYS A 25 12.25 -7.37 -9.62
C LYS A 25 11.66 -5.98 -9.67
N LEU A 26 11.45 -5.36 -8.52
CA LEU A 26 10.86 -4.04 -8.35
C LEU A 26 11.94 -3.02 -7.99
N LYS A 27 12.07 -1.98 -8.81
CA LYS A 27 13.04 -0.90 -8.58
C LYS A 27 12.34 0.45 -8.42
N PRO A 28 12.71 1.30 -7.45
CA PRO A 28 12.13 2.62 -7.31
C PRO A 28 12.24 3.47 -8.56
N VAL A 29 11.14 4.15 -8.91
CA VAL A 29 11.13 5.13 -9.99
C VAL A 29 11.51 6.48 -9.40
N ARG A 30 12.72 6.94 -9.73
CA ARG A 30 13.30 8.19 -9.22
C ARG A 30 13.31 8.18 -7.68
N ARG A 31 12.83 9.25 -7.04
CA ARG A 31 12.76 9.42 -5.58
C ARG A 31 11.53 8.77 -4.91
N TYR A 32 10.62 8.18 -5.68
CA TYR A 32 9.32 7.75 -5.16
C TYR A 32 9.38 6.31 -4.63
N LYS A 33 9.52 6.14 -3.31
CA LYS A 33 9.58 4.82 -2.66
C LYS A 33 8.31 3.96 -2.81
N LYS A 34 7.16 4.58 -3.11
CA LYS A 34 5.88 3.89 -3.34
C LYS A 34 5.57 3.63 -4.82
N PHE A 35 6.43 4.06 -5.74
CA PHE A 35 6.24 3.88 -7.18
C PHE A 35 7.47 3.16 -7.75
N LEU A 36 7.26 1.94 -8.20
CA LEU A 36 8.30 0.99 -8.57
C LEU A 36 8.10 0.57 -10.02
N LYS A 37 9.19 0.27 -10.72
CA LYS A 37 9.16 -0.35 -12.04
C LYS A 37 9.54 -1.82 -11.90
N GLY A 38 8.70 -2.70 -12.42
CA GLY A 38 8.95 -4.12 -12.50
C GLY A 38 9.84 -4.50 -13.68
N SER A 39 10.55 -5.62 -13.56
CA SER A 39 11.29 -6.25 -14.66
C SER A 39 10.39 -6.77 -15.78
N ASP A 40 9.09 -6.94 -15.49
CA ASP A 40 8.02 -7.26 -16.45
C ASP A 40 7.60 -6.07 -17.32
N GLY A 41 8.16 -4.88 -17.08
CA GLY A 41 7.82 -3.65 -17.79
C GLY A 41 6.62 -2.90 -17.23
N LEU A 42 5.93 -3.44 -16.22
CA LEU A 42 4.81 -2.77 -15.56
C LEU A 42 5.32 -1.82 -14.47
N TYR A 43 4.48 -0.84 -14.12
CA TYR A 43 4.71 0.01 -12.96
C TYR A 43 3.83 -0.42 -11.81
N TYR A 44 4.36 -0.35 -10.60
CA TYR A 44 3.69 -0.77 -9.38
C TYR A 44 3.59 0.40 -8.43
N CYS A 45 2.38 0.71 -7.97
CA CYS A 45 2.16 1.66 -6.89
C CYS A 45 1.79 0.89 -5.62
N ILE A 46 2.64 0.94 -4.59
CA ILE A 46 2.39 0.21 -3.34
C ILE A 46 1.98 1.18 -2.24
N VAL A 47 0.69 1.12 -1.90
CA VAL A 47 0.07 1.82 -0.78
C VAL A 47 -0.38 0.82 0.28
N GLY A 48 -0.61 1.29 1.49
CA GLY A 48 -1.01 0.40 2.58
C GLY A 48 -1.00 1.10 3.92
N GLY A 49 -1.19 0.31 4.96
CA GLY A 49 -1.25 0.74 6.35
C GLY A 49 -2.28 -0.06 7.16
N SER A 50 -2.43 0.31 8.42
CA SER A 50 -3.45 -0.25 9.32
C SER A 50 -4.81 0.43 9.20
N CYS A 51 -4.87 1.61 8.56
CA CYS A 51 -6.09 2.37 8.33
C CYS A 51 -6.66 2.09 6.93
N ASP A 52 -7.96 2.27 6.77
CA ASP A 52 -8.65 2.13 5.48
C ASP A 52 -8.42 3.32 4.54
N TRP A 53 -7.84 4.42 5.04
CA TRP A 53 -7.55 5.62 4.25
C TRP A 53 -6.19 5.51 3.56
N HIS A 54 -6.16 5.84 2.27
CA HIS A 54 -4.93 5.83 1.47
C HIS A 54 -4.89 7.00 0.48
N ALA A 55 -3.67 7.31 0.00
CA ALA A 55 -3.43 8.35 -0.99
C ALA A 55 -2.46 7.92 -2.09
N ILE A 56 -2.89 8.08 -3.35
CA ILE A 56 -2.11 7.84 -4.56
C ILE A 56 -1.44 9.16 -4.98
N PRO A 57 -0.11 9.19 -5.18
CA PRO A 57 0.54 10.39 -5.68
C PRO A 57 -0.08 10.88 -6.97
N LYS A 58 -0.18 12.20 -7.13
CA LYS A 58 -0.59 12.78 -8.42
C LYS A 58 0.31 12.31 -9.57
N GLU A 59 1.61 12.14 -9.31
CA GLU A 59 2.56 11.72 -10.32
C GLU A 59 2.26 10.32 -10.84
N VAL A 60 1.73 9.43 -9.98
CA VAL A 60 1.33 8.07 -10.39
C VAL A 60 0.11 8.13 -11.31
N MET A 61 -0.88 8.95 -10.96
CA MET A 61 -2.07 9.17 -11.81
C MET A 61 -1.70 9.84 -13.15
N GLU A 62 -0.71 10.73 -13.15
CA GLU A 62 -0.19 11.35 -14.38
C GLU A 62 0.54 10.36 -15.29
N GLN A 63 1.20 9.33 -14.73
CA GLN A 63 1.81 8.27 -15.53
C GLN A 63 0.75 7.41 -16.23
N GLU A 64 -0.31 7.03 -15.50
CA GLU A 64 -1.45 6.32 -16.09
C GLU A 64 -2.10 7.16 -17.20
N LYS A 65 -2.28 8.47 -16.98
CA LYS A 65 -2.85 9.40 -17.97
C LYS A 65 -2.06 9.42 -19.28
N LYS A 66 -0.74 9.37 -19.21
CA LYS A 66 0.12 9.46 -20.40
C LYS A 66 0.05 8.23 -21.28
N GLY A 67 -0.62 7.16 -20.85
CA GLY A 67 -0.70 5.89 -21.59
C GLY A 67 0.66 5.23 -21.82
N GLN A 68 1.71 5.71 -21.12
CA GLN A 68 3.08 5.25 -21.32
C GLN A 68 3.31 3.85 -20.74
N ALA A 69 2.53 3.47 -19.73
CA ALA A 69 2.44 2.12 -19.20
C ALA A 69 1.26 2.00 -18.22
N SER A 70 0.65 0.81 -18.14
CA SER A 70 -0.35 0.52 -17.11
C SER A 70 0.30 0.42 -15.74
N VAL A 71 -0.29 1.11 -14.76
CA VAL A 71 0.09 1.05 -13.36
C VAL A 71 -0.74 -0.02 -12.66
N TYR A 72 -0.07 -0.96 -12.03
CA TYR A 72 -0.63 -1.93 -11.11
C TYR A 72 -0.64 -1.35 -9.69
N LEU A 73 -1.82 -1.10 -9.14
CA LEU A 73 -1.97 -0.66 -7.75
C LEU A 73 -1.94 -1.88 -6.84
N VAL A 74 -1.11 -1.83 -5.81
CA VAL A 74 -1.01 -2.80 -4.74
C VAL A 74 -1.39 -2.13 -3.44
N ILE A 75 -2.34 -2.73 -2.72
CA ILE A 75 -2.85 -2.26 -1.45
C ILE A 75 -2.53 -3.30 -0.38
N ALA A 76 -1.64 -2.95 0.54
CA ALA A 76 -1.27 -3.78 1.68
C ALA A 76 -2.08 -3.38 2.92
N ARG A 77 -3.00 -4.25 3.35
CA ARG A 77 -3.77 -4.05 4.58
C ARG A 77 -3.06 -4.72 5.74
N TRP A 78 -2.65 -3.92 6.71
CA TRP A 78 -1.97 -4.40 7.91
C TRP A 78 -2.99 -4.72 8.99
N LEU A 79 -3.13 -6.01 9.27
CA LEU A 79 -3.92 -6.53 10.38
C LEU A 79 -2.99 -6.87 11.56
N ARG A 80 -3.57 -7.14 12.72
CA ARG A 80 -2.83 -7.35 13.97
C ARG A 80 -1.73 -8.43 13.88
N THR A 81 -1.97 -9.48 13.10
CA THR A 81 -1.07 -10.64 13.01
C THR A 81 -0.65 -10.98 11.58
N ARG A 82 -1.24 -10.34 10.57
CA ARG A 82 -1.01 -10.67 9.16
C ARG A 82 -1.12 -9.43 8.28
N ILE A 83 -0.55 -9.54 7.09
CA ILE A 83 -0.65 -8.54 6.02
C ILE A 83 -1.41 -9.21 4.88
N GLU A 84 -2.48 -8.57 4.43
CA GLU A 84 -3.21 -8.99 3.23
C GLU A 84 -2.80 -8.09 2.07
N ILE A 85 -2.41 -8.70 0.94
CA ILE A 85 -2.06 -7.99 -0.28
C ILE A 85 -3.22 -8.10 -1.26
N TYR A 86 -3.73 -6.95 -1.69
CA TYR A 86 -4.67 -6.85 -2.79
C TYR A 86 -4.01 -6.12 -3.95
N GLY A 87 -4.37 -6.47 -5.19
CA GLY A 87 -3.83 -5.78 -6.35
C GLY A 87 -4.73 -5.82 -7.58
N GLY A 88 -4.47 -4.89 -8.48
CA GLY A 88 -5.24 -4.72 -9.71
C GLY A 88 -4.78 -3.48 -10.48
N LEU A 89 -5.31 -3.31 -11.68
CA LEU A 89 -4.98 -2.15 -12.52
C LEU A 89 -5.51 -0.86 -11.89
N LEU A 90 -4.72 0.21 -11.97
CA LEU A 90 -5.10 1.54 -11.51
C LEU A 90 -6.15 2.19 -12.40
N LYS A 91 -6.27 1.73 -13.65
CA LYS A 91 -7.14 2.27 -14.71
C LYS A 91 -8.56 2.66 -14.24
N PRO A 92 -9.32 1.82 -13.50
CA PRO A 92 -10.67 2.20 -13.06
C PRO A 92 -10.69 3.42 -12.13
N LEU A 93 -9.69 3.57 -11.25
CA LEU A 93 -9.56 4.75 -10.39
C LEU A 93 -9.14 5.96 -11.21
N PHE A 94 -8.32 5.77 -12.23
CA PHE A 94 -7.90 6.85 -13.10
C PHE A 94 -9.06 7.39 -13.94
N GLU A 95 -9.89 6.52 -14.50
CA GLU A 95 -11.09 6.89 -15.28
C GLU A 95 -12.07 7.70 -14.42
N LEU A 96 -12.27 7.29 -13.17
CA LEU A 96 -13.16 7.94 -12.21
C LEU A 96 -12.44 8.86 -11.22
N ARG A 97 -11.23 9.33 -11.55
CA ARG A 97 -10.40 10.17 -10.67
C ARG A 97 -11.06 11.49 -10.25
N GLY A 98 -12.07 11.95 -10.99
CA GLY A 98 -12.87 13.13 -10.64
C GLY A 98 -13.73 12.93 -9.39
N SER A 99 -14.03 11.69 -9.03
CA SER A 99 -14.77 11.32 -7.82
C SER A 99 -13.89 11.23 -6.57
N LEU A 100 -12.56 11.27 -6.72
CA LEU A 100 -11.61 11.19 -5.62
C LEU A 100 -11.29 12.60 -5.10
N SER A 101 -11.33 12.76 -3.78
CA SER A 101 -10.84 13.99 -3.15
C SER A 101 -9.33 14.10 -3.26
N ARG A 102 -8.81 15.33 -3.18
CA ARG A 102 -7.36 15.59 -3.20
C ARG A 102 -6.90 16.17 -1.88
N ASN A 103 -5.70 15.80 -1.44
CA ASN A 103 -5.08 16.46 -0.29
C ASN A 103 -4.37 17.75 -0.73
N GLU A 104 -3.80 18.49 0.22
CA GLU A 104 -3.04 19.73 -0.03
C GLU A 104 -1.85 19.56 -0.99
N LYS A 105 -1.31 18.34 -1.11
CA LYS A 105 -0.22 18.01 -2.04
C LYS A 105 -0.71 17.66 -3.44
N GLY A 106 -2.02 17.56 -3.61
CA GLY A 106 -2.68 17.13 -4.84
C GLY A 106 -2.77 15.61 -5.01
N ASP A 107 -2.41 14.81 -4.00
CA ASP A 107 -2.55 13.36 -4.04
C ASP A 107 -4.03 12.97 -3.98
N PHE A 108 -4.39 11.92 -4.71
CA PHE A 108 -5.75 11.40 -4.79
C PHE A 108 -6.03 10.48 -3.60
N GLN A 109 -7.02 10.85 -2.79
CA GLN A 109 -7.39 10.14 -1.57
C GLN A 109 -8.56 9.20 -1.83
N PHE A 110 -8.54 8.06 -1.16
CA PHE A 110 -9.62 7.08 -1.22
C PHE A 110 -9.70 6.28 0.07
N ASN A 111 -10.87 5.70 0.32
CA ASN A 111 -11.09 4.82 1.46
C ASN A 111 -11.48 3.42 1.01
N LEU A 112 -10.98 2.43 1.73
CA LEU A 112 -11.31 1.03 1.50
C LEU A 112 -12.67 0.67 2.09
N LYS A 113 -13.38 -0.23 1.41
CA LYS A 113 -14.45 -1.03 1.99
C LYS A 113 -13.86 -2.27 2.67
N THR A 114 -14.59 -2.85 3.62
CA THR A 114 -14.28 -4.18 4.14
C THR A 114 -14.27 -5.18 2.97
N PRO A 115 -13.17 -5.94 2.77
CA PRO A 115 -13.13 -6.96 1.74
C PRO A 115 -14.24 -7.98 1.92
N THR A 116 -14.78 -8.47 0.81
CA THR A 116 -15.77 -9.56 0.77
C THR A 116 -15.33 -10.54 -0.30
N ASP A 117 -15.29 -11.83 0.02
CA ASP A 117 -14.89 -12.92 -0.90
C ASP A 117 -13.54 -12.68 -1.60
N GLY A 118 -12.55 -12.15 -0.87
CA GLY A 118 -11.22 -11.88 -1.42
C GLY A 118 -11.15 -10.66 -2.34
N ILE A 119 -12.25 -9.89 -2.46
CA ILE A 119 -12.29 -8.66 -3.26
C ILE A 119 -12.25 -7.45 -2.34
N LEU A 120 -11.26 -6.60 -2.55
CA LEU A 120 -11.19 -5.28 -1.95
C LEU A 120 -11.78 -4.24 -2.91
N SER A 121 -12.59 -3.32 -2.40
CA SER A 121 -13.20 -2.26 -3.20
C SER A 121 -12.98 -0.89 -2.55
N ILE A 122 -13.09 0.16 -3.36
CA ILE A 122 -12.97 1.55 -2.92
C ILE A 122 -14.36 2.15 -2.68
N LYS A 123 -14.50 2.96 -1.63
CA LYS A 123 -15.79 3.60 -1.27
C LYS A 123 -16.25 4.60 -2.31
N GLU A 124 -15.33 5.43 -2.79
CA GLU A 124 -15.59 6.57 -3.67
C GLU A 124 -15.75 6.19 -5.15
N VAL A 125 -15.26 5.01 -5.55
CA VAL A 125 -15.21 4.59 -6.95
C VAL A 125 -15.94 3.26 -7.12
N ALA A 126 -17.16 3.33 -7.62
CA ALA A 126 -17.92 2.13 -7.97
C ALA A 126 -17.20 1.34 -9.09
N GLY A 127 -17.12 0.02 -8.95
CA GLY A 127 -16.47 -0.85 -9.92
C GLY A 127 -14.94 -1.00 -9.77
N ALA A 128 -14.28 -0.18 -8.95
CA ALA A 128 -12.88 -0.40 -8.59
C ALA A 128 -12.76 -1.62 -7.66
N LYS A 129 -12.29 -2.73 -8.21
CA LYS A 129 -12.10 -4.01 -7.52
C LYS A 129 -10.64 -4.44 -7.59
N PHE A 130 -10.14 -4.93 -6.48
CA PHE A 130 -8.79 -5.45 -6.32
C PHE A 130 -8.86 -6.85 -5.75
N GLU A 131 -8.17 -7.78 -6.40
CA GLU A 131 -8.18 -9.18 -6.01
C GLU A 131 -7.13 -9.40 -4.93
N LYS A 132 -7.45 -10.27 -3.96
CA LYS A 132 -6.47 -10.76 -2.99
C LYS A 132 -5.41 -11.56 -3.75
N LEU A 133 -4.17 -11.08 -3.69
CA LEU A 133 -3.04 -11.75 -4.31
C LEU A 133 -2.43 -12.77 -3.35
N ASP A 134 -2.35 -12.41 -2.07
CA ASP A 134 -1.68 -13.23 -1.06
C ASP A 134 -1.97 -12.72 0.36
N GLU A 135 -1.62 -13.53 1.35
CA GLU A 135 -1.51 -13.13 2.74
C GLU A 135 -0.34 -13.79 3.45
N PHE A 136 0.28 -13.08 4.39
CA PHE A 136 1.39 -13.61 5.16
C PHE A 136 1.45 -13.00 6.57
N SER A 137 2.13 -13.67 7.49
CA SER A 137 2.31 -13.21 8.86
C SER A 137 3.02 -11.85 8.90
N ALA A 138 2.46 -10.92 9.67
CA ALA A 138 3.07 -9.61 9.84
C ALA A 138 4.40 -9.75 10.61
N PRO A 139 5.49 -9.10 10.17
CA PRO A 139 6.77 -9.17 10.86
C PRO A 139 6.65 -8.69 12.33
N PRO A 140 7.50 -9.17 13.25
CA PRO A 140 7.47 -8.74 14.65
C PRO A 140 7.64 -7.22 14.83
N VAL A 141 8.35 -6.56 13.91
CA VAL A 141 8.58 -5.11 13.88
C VAL A 141 7.26 -4.32 13.81
N SER A 142 6.23 -4.90 13.19
CA SER A 142 4.85 -4.38 13.16
C SER A 142 4.26 -4.24 14.56
N ARG A 143 4.58 -5.18 15.47
CA ARG A 143 4.04 -5.18 16.84
C ARG A 143 4.52 -3.97 17.60
N PHE A 144 5.78 -3.56 17.44
CA PHE A 144 6.36 -2.44 18.17
C PHE A 144 5.58 -1.13 17.97
N LYS A 145 5.17 -0.81 16.74
CA LYS A 145 4.40 0.42 16.46
C LYS A 145 2.92 0.31 16.83
N THR A 146 2.35 -0.89 16.87
CA THR A 146 0.96 -1.13 17.30
C THR A 146 0.78 -1.24 18.83
N LEU A 147 1.87 -1.36 19.59
CA LEU A 147 1.84 -1.40 21.05
C LEU A 147 1.67 0.00 21.64
N SER A 148 1.01 0.10 22.80
CA SER A 148 0.96 1.36 23.55
C SER A 148 2.38 1.83 23.91
N LYS A 149 2.58 3.14 24.07
CA LYS A 149 3.89 3.71 24.44
C LYS A 149 4.52 3.06 25.68
N GLU A 150 3.69 2.58 26.60
CA GLU A 150 4.12 1.86 27.80
C GLU A 150 4.73 0.50 27.47
N LYS A 151 4.07 -0.30 26.62
CA LYS A 151 4.59 -1.59 26.18
C LYS A 151 5.82 -1.45 25.27
N GLN A 152 5.91 -0.37 24.50
CA GLN A 152 7.12 -0.03 23.73
C GLN A 152 8.31 0.23 24.67
N ARG A 153 8.12 1.02 25.74
CA ARG A 153 9.16 1.31 26.75
C ARG A 153 9.57 0.06 27.53
N GLU A 154 8.62 -0.78 27.91
CA GLU A 154 8.89 -2.04 28.63
C GLU A 154 9.77 -2.99 27.80
N LEU A 155 9.48 -3.14 26.51
CA LEU A 155 10.26 -3.98 25.60
C LEU A 155 11.67 -3.43 25.35
N LEU A 156 11.83 -2.11 25.21
CA LEU A 156 13.15 -1.47 25.08
C LEU A 156 14.01 -1.65 26.34
N THR A 157 13.37 -1.58 27.51
CA THR A 157 14.05 -1.75 28.81
C THR A 157 14.45 -3.21 29.03
N LYS A 158 13.62 -4.19 28.61
CA LYS A 158 13.95 -5.62 28.66
C LYS A 158 15.00 -6.05 27.63
N ALA A 159 15.11 -5.36 26.49
CA ALA A 159 16.07 -5.67 25.43
C ALA A 159 17.47 -5.08 25.65
N GLY A 160 17.69 -4.29 26.71
CA GLY A 160 19.01 -3.75 27.05
C GLY A 160 19.58 -2.70 26.09
N LEU A 161 18.75 -2.14 25.20
CA LEU A 161 19.14 -1.05 24.30
C LEU A 161 18.63 0.27 24.89
N LYS A 162 19.54 1.05 25.48
CA LYS A 162 19.31 2.43 25.91
C LYS A 162 19.39 3.39 24.74
#